data_AF-A0A2P5WCI8-F1
#
_entry.id   AF-A0A2P5WCI8-F1
#
_cell.length_a   1.000
_cell.length_b   1.000
_cell.length_c   1.000
_cell.angle_alpha   90.00
_cell.angle_beta   90.00
_cell.angle_gamma   90.00
#
_symmetry.space_group_name_H-M   'P 1'
#
loop_
_entity.id
_entity.type
_entity.pdbx_description
1 polymer ?
#
loop_
_entity_poly.entity_id
_entity_poly.type
_entity_poly.pdbx_seq_one_letter_code
_entity_poly.pdbx_strand_id
1 'polypeptide(L)'
;MGMMASVSSMEFWCILNLRATLITLLLILFFHLSKKLYSKLFPPPSVLHLPSPSSSTSLPESQSRIPEIVSDSDLKFLIDNLDEKLDEDEKWETVIDKKTNSLSYKAKCCRPKNKPLKYLSTTVFEGCSPELLRDFYMDNDYRKQWDKTVIDHVQLQMNTTNGIEIGCTIKKFPLLTPREYVLAWRLWEGKDRTFYCFIKVTIGMIVGWSSLRFGVLTSKPGSCKYPGFITLIPECEHPSAPRRKKYVRVGYFRSGWQIRKGNISTQGIESIKFLGGNNGCLPGRDASEIRMFHQEDAGLNVEMAKLAFAKGIWSYVCKMDNALRKYAGISHPLTSPSVSSSTLIQKSKMKQLKTRVEHLSMSNTHT
;
A
#
# COMPACT_ATOMS: atom_id res chain seq x y z
N MET A 1 -41.14 14.65 -61.08
CA MET A 1 -42.16 14.77 -60.01
C MET A 1 -42.21 13.44 -59.28
N GLY A 2 -42.01 13.31 -57.98
CA GLY A 2 -41.76 14.26 -56.90
C GLY A 2 -41.33 13.45 -55.67
N MET A 3 -40.52 14.07 -54.83
CA MET A 3 -39.93 13.53 -53.60
C MET A 3 -40.98 13.10 -52.58
N MET A 4 -40.82 11.92 -51.98
CA MET A 4 -41.25 11.64 -50.60
C MET A 4 -40.26 10.65 -49.97
N ALA A 5 -39.26 11.19 -49.28
CA ALA A 5 -38.40 10.42 -48.40
C ALA A 5 -38.24 11.13 -47.05
N SER A 6 -38.28 10.30 -46.00
CA SER A 6 -37.59 10.48 -44.71
C SER A 6 -37.98 11.64 -43.78
N VAL A 7 -39.20 11.63 -43.25
CA VAL A 7 -39.52 12.43 -42.03
C VAL A 7 -39.65 11.55 -40.78
N SER A 8 -39.98 10.26 -40.91
CA SER A 8 -40.32 9.40 -39.76
C SER A 8 -39.13 8.90 -38.91
N SER A 9 -37.95 8.67 -39.50
CA SER A 9 -36.82 8.08 -38.77
C SER A 9 -36.07 9.11 -37.91
N MET A 10 -35.95 10.35 -38.39
CA MET A 10 -35.16 11.38 -37.71
C MET A 10 -35.86 11.92 -36.45
N GLU A 11 -37.19 12.03 -36.46
CA GLU A 11 -37.96 12.42 -35.27
C GLU A 11 -37.91 11.36 -34.17
N PHE A 12 -37.89 10.07 -34.52
CA PHE A 12 -37.80 8.98 -33.56
C PHE A 12 -36.46 8.95 -32.82
N TRP A 13 -35.35 9.13 -33.55
CA TRP A 13 -34.01 9.23 -32.95
C TRP A 13 -33.83 10.52 -32.14
N CYS A 14 -34.41 11.64 -32.57
CA CYS A 14 -34.45 12.88 -31.79
C CYS A 14 -35.20 12.71 -30.46
N ILE A 15 -36.38 12.08 -30.47
CA ILE A 15 -37.17 11.84 -29.25
C ILE A 15 -36.43 10.91 -28.27
N LEU A 16 -35.73 9.88 -28.78
CA LEU A 16 -34.97 8.96 -27.94
C LEU A 16 -33.76 9.65 -27.29
N ASN A 17 -33.04 10.49 -28.04
CA ASN A 17 -31.90 11.27 -27.52
C ASN A 17 -32.35 12.37 -26.55
N LEU A 18 -33.50 13.01 -26.78
CA LEU A 18 -34.06 14.00 -25.86
C LEU A 18 -34.43 13.36 -24.51
N ARG A 19 -35.03 12.16 -24.55
CA ARG A 19 -35.37 11.39 -23.35
C ARG A 19 -34.13 10.94 -22.58
N ALA A 20 -33.09 10.47 -23.26
CA ALA A 20 -31.82 10.07 -22.63
C ALA A 20 -31.10 11.25 -21.96
N THR A 21 -31.13 12.43 -22.60
CA THR A 21 -30.55 13.65 -22.06
C THR A 21 -31.32 14.12 -20.83
N LEU A 22 -32.66 14.11 -20.88
CA LEU A 22 -33.52 14.46 -19.75
C LEU A 22 -33.30 13.53 -18.55
N ILE A 23 -33.20 12.21 -18.78
CA ILE A 23 -32.91 11.23 -17.72
C ILE A 23 -31.54 11.52 -17.08
N THR A 24 -30.53 11.83 -17.90
CA THR A 24 -29.18 12.14 -17.40
C THR A 24 -29.16 13.41 -16.56
N LEU A 25 -29.86 14.47 -16.99
CA LEU A 25 -30.00 15.70 -16.22
C LEU A 25 -30.76 15.49 -14.91
N LEU A 26 -31.80 14.64 -14.91
CA LEU A 26 -32.53 14.28 -13.69
C LEU A 26 -31.67 13.49 -12.70
N LEU A 27 -30.81 12.59 -13.19
CA LEU A 27 -29.86 11.85 -12.34
C LEU A 27 -28.78 12.76 -11.74
N ILE A 28 -28.27 13.72 -12.53
CA ILE A 28 -27.33 14.74 -12.05
C ILE A 28 -28.00 15.63 -11.00
N LEU A 29 -29.23 16.08 -11.24
CA LEU A 29 -30.00 16.88 -10.29
C LEU A 29 -30.27 16.11 -8.99
N PHE A 30 -30.67 14.84 -9.09
CA PHE A 30 -30.86 13.97 -7.93
C PHE A 30 -29.55 13.79 -7.14
N PHE A 31 -28.42 13.65 -7.82
CA PHE A 31 -27.11 13.55 -7.18
C PHE A 31 -26.72 14.85 -6.45
N HIS A 32 -27.01 16.02 -7.04
CA HIS A 32 -26.76 17.31 -6.39
C HIS A 32 -27.69 17.56 -5.20
N LEU A 33 -28.98 17.20 -5.31
CA LEU A 33 -29.96 17.33 -4.24
C LEU A 33 -29.64 16.38 -3.07
N SER A 34 -29.25 15.14 -3.36
CA SER A 34 -28.82 14.18 -2.33
C SER A 34 -27.53 14.62 -1.65
N LYS A 35 -26.56 15.21 -2.37
CA LYS A 35 -25.35 15.79 -1.76
C LYS A 35 -25.67 16.99 -0.85
N LYS A 36 -26.59 17.86 -1.27
CA LYS A 36 -27.04 19.03 -0.48
C LYS A 36 -27.87 18.62 0.75
N LEU A 37 -28.65 17.54 0.64
CA LEU A 37 -29.39 16.95 1.76
C LEU A 37 -28.43 16.26 2.74
N TYR A 38 -27.42 15.55 2.23
CA TYR A 38 -26.37 14.93 3.05
C TYR A 38 -25.53 15.95 3.82
N SER A 39 -25.16 17.08 3.19
CA SER A 39 -24.43 18.15 3.88
C SER A 39 -25.27 18.90 4.93
N LYS A 40 -26.61 18.85 4.83
CA LYS A 40 -27.52 19.45 5.83
C LYS A 40 -27.80 18.51 7.01
N LEU A 41 -27.82 17.20 6.79
CA LEU A 41 -28.06 16.19 7.83
C LEU A 41 -26.78 15.84 8.63
N PHE A 42 -25.60 16.06 8.06
CA PHE A 42 -24.31 15.78 8.71
C PHE A 42 -23.38 17.00 8.63
N PRO A 43 -23.54 18.02 9.51
CA PRO A 43 -22.52 19.03 9.68
C PRO A 43 -21.21 18.39 10.19
N PRO A 44 -20.03 18.96 9.87
CA PRO A 44 -18.77 18.46 10.41
C PRO A 44 -18.80 18.54 11.95
N PRO A 45 -18.28 17.53 12.67
CA PRO A 45 -18.32 17.54 14.13
C PRO A 45 -17.54 18.73 14.67
N SER A 46 -18.19 19.53 15.52
CA SER A 46 -17.56 20.60 16.29
C SER A 46 -16.52 19.99 17.24
N VAL A 47 -15.30 20.52 17.19
CA VAL A 47 -14.18 20.10 18.04
C VAL A 47 -14.49 20.43 19.50
N LEU A 48 -14.79 19.41 20.29
CA LEU A 48 -14.83 19.53 21.75
C LEU A 48 -13.40 19.41 22.28
N HIS A 49 -12.84 20.54 22.70
CA HIS A 49 -11.65 20.57 23.55
C HIS A 49 -11.99 20.00 24.92
N LEU A 50 -11.26 18.98 25.36
CA LEU A 50 -11.27 18.49 26.74
C LEU A 50 -9.84 18.58 27.30
N PRO A 51 -9.64 19.04 28.55
CA PRO A 51 -8.32 19.42 29.05
C PRO A 51 -7.48 18.21 29.44
N SER A 52 -6.17 18.39 29.29
CA SER A 52 -5.12 17.43 29.65
C SER A 52 -5.03 17.21 31.16
N PRO A 53 -4.90 15.97 31.66
CA PRO A 53 -4.37 15.73 32.99
C PRO A 53 -2.84 15.57 32.93
N SER A 54 -2.15 16.41 33.69
CA SER A 54 -0.75 16.32 34.03
C SER A 54 -0.47 15.22 35.07
N SER A 55 0.83 14.90 35.21
CA SER A 55 1.52 14.17 36.29
C SER A 55 1.46 12.62 36.30
N SER A 56 2.49 12.06 35.64
CA SER A 56 3.47 11.07 36.14
C SER A 56 3.08 10.07 37.23
N THR A 57 3.09 8.78 36.87
CA THR A 57 3.70 7.73 37.71
C THR A 57 4.26 6.65 36.80
N SER A 58 5.59 6.50 36.76
CA SER A 58 6.32 5.50 35.99
C SER A 58 6.21 4.13 36.67
N LEU A 59 5.49 3.20 36.04
CA LEU A 59 5.58 1.77 36.32
C LEU A 59 6.52 1.13 35.28
N PRO A 60 7.39 0.18 35.67
CA PRO A 60 8.30 -0.45 34.74
C PRO A 60 7.48 -1.29 33.77
N GLU A 61 7.46 -0.83 32.52
CA GLU A 61 6.87 -1.54 31.40
C GLU A 61 7.58 -2.88 31.28
N SER A 62 6.92 -3.95 31.73
CA SER A 62 7.35 -5.31 31.48
C SER A 62 7.45 -5.44 29.96
N GLN A 63 8.67 -5.44 29.43
CA GLN A 63 8.96 -5.71 28.03
C GLN A 63 8.55 -7.15 27.73
N SER A 64 7.25 -7.36 27.52
CA SER A 64 6.75 -8.56 26.88
C SER A 64 7.41 -8.60 25.51
N ARG A 65 8.18 -9.66 25.25
CA ARG A 65 8.80 -9.89 23.95
C ARG A 65 7.69 -10.04 22.91
N ILE A 66 7.29 -8.93 22.30
CA ILE A 66 6.45 -8.94 21.11
C ILE A 66 7.26 -9.67 20.04
N PRO A 67 6.78 -10.79 19.48
CA PRO A 67 7.37 -11.40 18.31
C PRO A 67 7.53 -10.33 17.23
N GLU A 68 8.72 -10.25 16.64
CA GLU A 68 9.03 -9.26 15.62
C GLU A 68 8.06 -9.42 14.44
N ILE A 69 7.02 -8.57 14.39
CA ILE A 69 5.89 -8.77 13.49
C ILE A 69 6.35 -8.68 12.03
N VAL A 70 7.27 -7.76 11.71
CA VAL A 70 7.98 -7.67 10.43
C VAL A 70 9.48 -7.84 10.69
N SER A 71 10.01 -8.99 10.27
CA SER A 71 11.38 -9.42 10.60
C SER A 71 12.31 -9.40 9.38
N ASP A 72 13.57 -9.70 9.62
CA ASP A 72 14.57 -9.84 8.56
C ASP A 72 14.30 -11.00 7.60
N SER A 73 13.55 -12.04 8.00
CA SER A 73 13.13 -13.07 7.07
C SER A 73 12.09 -12.55 6.08
N ASP A 74 11.25 -11.58 6.47
CA ASP A 74 10.35 -10.90 5.54
C ASP A 74 11.14 -10.01 4.55
N LEU A 75 12.24 -9.37 4.98
CA LEU A 75 13.13 -8.65 4.07
C LEU A 75 13.81 -9.60 3.08
N LYS A 76 14.33 -10.74 3.54
CA LYS A 76 14.91 -11.76 2.64
C LYS A 76 13.86 -12.26 1.65
N PHE A 77 12.65 -12.58 2.13
CA PHE A 77 11.53 -12.96 1.28
C PHE A 77 11.24 -11.91 0.21
N LEU A 78 11.21 -10.62 0.58
CA LEU A 78 11.02 -9.53 -0.39
C LEU A 78 12.13 -9.53 -1.45
N ILE A 79 13.39 -9.58 -1.03
CA ILE A 79 14.54 -9.57 -1.94
C ILE A 79 14.47 -10.76 -2.89
N ASP A 80 14.24 -11.97 -2.41
CA ASP A 80 14.16 -13.17 -3.26
C ASP A 80 13.01 -13.07 -4.30
N ASN A 81 11.86 -12.51 -3.91
CA ASN A 81 10.74 -12.29 -4.83
C ASN A 81 11.04 -11.20 -5.86
N LEU A 82 11.71 -10.11 -5.43
CA LEU A 82 12.12 -9.06 -6.35
C LEU A 82 13.21 -9.56 -7.30
N ASP A 83 14.18 -10.33 -6.85
CA ASP A 83 15.23 -10.90 -7.70
C ASP A 83 14.73 -12.00 -8.63
N GLU A 84 13.44 -12.32 -8.57
CA GLU A 84 12.82 -13.36 -9.40
C GLU A 84 13.57 -14.68 -9.24
N LYS A 85 13.97 -15.01 -8.00
CA LYS A 85 14.40 -16.37 -7.65
C LYS A 85 13.16 -17.24 -7.63
N LEU A 86 12.74 -17.64 -8.82
CA LEU A 86 11.45 -18.29 -9.06
C LEU A 86 11.46 -19.73 -8.57
N ASP A 87 10.32 -20.16 -8.04
CA ASP A 87 9.91 -21.56 -8.10
C ASP A 87 9.68 -21.90 -9.58
N GLU A 88 10.23 -23.02 -10.07
CA GLU A 88 10.06 -23.47 -11.47
C GLU A 88 8.57 -23.61 -11.87
N ASP A 89 7.69 -23.76 -10.87
CA ASP A 89 6.25 -23.91 -11.02
C ASP A 89 5.47 -22.59 -11.20
N GLU A 90 6.08 -21.41 -11.02
CA GLU A 90 5.38 -20.12 -11.14
C GLU A 90 5.28 -19.61 -12.59
N LYS A 91 4.11 -19.77 -13.21
CA LYS A 91 3.83 -19.19 -14.53
C LYS A 91 3.49 -17.70 -14.45
N TRP A 92 4.45 -16.85 -14.85
CA TRP A 92 4.27 -15.40 -14.93
C TRP A 92 3.70 -14.94 -16.26
N GLU A 93 2.77 -14.00 -16.21
CA GLU A 93 2.12 -13.39 -17.37
C GLU A 93 2.29 -11.87 -17.34
N THR A 94 2.73 -11.30 -18.46
CA THR A 94 2.81 -9.85 -18.63
C THR A 94 1.41 -9.24 -18.58
N VAL A 95 1.23 -8.26 -17.71
CA VAL A 95 -0.01 -7.49 -17.61
C VAL A 95 0.09 -6.20 -18.42
N ILE A 96 1.22 -5.51 -18.32
CA ILE A 96 1.43 -4.21 -18.97
C ILE A 96 2.92 -3.89 -19.11
N ASP A 97 3.27 -3.25 -20.21
CA ASP A 97 4.57 -2.61 -20.44
C ASP A 97 4.29 -1.30 -21.17
N LYS A 98 4.43 -0.17 -20.46
CA LYS A 98 4.16 1.16 -21.00
C LYS A 98 5.21 2.15 -20.55
N LYS A 99 5.49 3.13 -21.41
CA LYS A 99 6.40 4.23 -21.11
C LYS A 99 5.94 5.55 -21.72
N THR A 100 6.38 6.63 -21.10
CA THR A 100 6.39 7.99 -21.61
C THR A 100 7.84 8.49 -21.53
N ASN A 101 8.07 9.77 -21.85
CA ASN A 101 9.40 10.37 -21.74
C ASN A 101 9.92 10.50 -20.31
N SER A 102 9.07 10.37 -19.29
CA SER A 102 9.47 10.65 -17.90
C SER A 102 9.03 9.57 -16.90
N LEU A 103 8.33 8.55 -17.39
CA LEU A 103 7.73 7.49 -16.59
C LEU A 103 7.69 6.20 -17.39
N SER A 104 8.20 5.10 -16.85
CA SER A 104 7.99 3.76 -17.38
C SER A 104 7.37 2.84 -16.32
N TYR A 105 6.52 1.91 -16.75
CA TYR A 105 5.84 0.96 -15.89
C TYR A 105 5.73 -0.40 -16.56
N LYS A 106 6.23 -1.42 -15.89
CA LYS A 106 6.08 -2.82 -16.27
C LYS A 106 5.44 -3.57 -15.12
N ALA A 107 4.47 -4.42 -15.41
CA ALA A 107 3.94 -5.35 -14.42
C ALA A 107 3.61 -6.69 -15.03
N LYS A 108 3.82 -7.73 -14.22
CA LYS A 108 3.46 -9.11 -14.49
C LYS A 108 2.75 -9.70 -13.28
N CYS A 109 1.92 -10.70 -13.51
CA CYS A 109 1.26 -11.44 -12.44
C CYS A 109 1.42 -12.94 -12.63
N CYS A 110 1.46 -13.69 -11.54
CA CYS A 110 1.31 -15.14 -11.56
C CYS A 110 0.17 -15.56 -10.63
N ARG A 111 -0.41 -16.73 -10.90
CA ARG A 111 -1.46 -17.33 -10.08
C ARG A 111 -0.91 -18.60 -9.43
N PRO A 112 -0.43 -18.54 -8.18
CA PRO A 112 -0.03 -19.74 -7.47
C PRO A 112 -1.26 -20.60 -7.13
N LYS A 113 -1.08 -21.92 -7.06
CA LYS A 113 -2.16 -22.85 -6.68
C LYS A 113 -2.74 -22.45 -5.31
N ASN A 114 -4.07 -22.26 -5.25
CA ASN A 114 -4.82 -21.93 -4.03
C ASN A 114 -4.37 -20.65 -3.28
N LYS A 115 -3.69 -19.70 -3.96
CA LYS A 115 -3.28 -18.42 -3.36
C LYS A 115 -3.79 -17.24 -4.18
N PRO A 116 -3.87 -16.03 -3.59
CA PRO A 116 -4.20 -14.82 -4.33
C PRO A 116 -3.16 -14.51 -5.42
N LEU A 117 -3.55 -13.68 -6.40
CA LEU A 117 -2.63 -13.24 -7.44
C LEU A 117 -1.42 -12.54 -6.84
N LYS A 118 -0.26 -12.94 -7.33
CA LYS A 118 1.02 -12.31 -7.03
C LYS A 118 1.35 -11.37 -8.18
N TYR A 119 1.74 -10.15 -7.85
CA TYR A 119 2.16 -9.14 -8.80
C TYR A 119 3.62 -8.76 -8.56
N LEU A 120 4.35 -8.61 -9.65
CA LEU A 120 5.64 -7.93 -9.68
C LEU A 120 5.53 -6.75 -10.62
N SER A 121 6.02 -5.60 -10.19
CA SER A 121 6.09 -4.41 -11.04
C SER A 121 7.38 -3.65 -10.87
N THR A 122 7.81 -3.00 -11.94
CA THR A 122 8.92 -2.06 -11.97
C THR A 122 8.40 -0.74 -12.51
N THR A 123 8.64 0.35 -11.78
CA THR A 123 8.34 1.71 -12.22
C THR A 123 9.63 2.52 -12.21
N VAL A 124 9.91 3.26 -13.27
CA VAL A 124 11.02 4.24 -13.30
C VAL A 124 10.43 5.63 -13.44
N PHE A 125 10.76 6.50 -12.50
CA PHE A 125 10.42 7.92 -12.51
C PHE A 125 11.67 8.73 -12.86
N GLU A 126 11.58 9.58 -13.88
CA GLU A 126 12.64 10.52 -14.21
C GLU A 126 12.47 11.85 -13.45
N GLY A 127 13.59 12.46 -13.09
CA GLY A 127 13.68 13.73 -12.37
C GLY A 127 13.46 13.61 -10.86
N CYS A 128 13.69 12.44 -10.25
CA CYS A 128 13.55 12.27 -8.80
C CYS A 128 14.65 11.40 -8.19
N SER A 129 15.01 11.72 -6.94
CA SER A 129 15.99 10.96 -6.16
C SER A 129 15.33 9.82 -5.36
N PRO A 130 16.07 8.76 -5.01
CA PRO A 130 15.55 7.64 -4.23
C PRO A 130 14.93 8.06 -2.88
N GLU A 131 15.49 9.08 -2.24
CA GLU A 131 15.02 9.62 -0.96
C GLU A 131 13.70 10.35 -1.11
N LEU A 132 13.56 11.18 -2.16
CA LEU A 132 12.31 11.85 -2.45
C LEU A 132 11.20 10.84 -2.74
N LEU A 133 11.50 9.80 -3.53
CA LEU A 133 10.53 8.74 -3.82
C LEU A 133 10.16 7.94 -2.57
N ARG A 134 11.13 7.64 -1.71
CA ARG A 134 10.89 7.01 -0.39
C ARG A 134 9.95 7.87 0.45
N ASP A 135 10.24 9.15 0.59
CA ASP A 135 9.44 10.05 1.43
C ASP A 135 8.01 10.19 0.91
N PHE A 136 7.85 10.31 -0.41
CA PHE A 136 6.54 10.29 -1.07
C PHE A 136 5.76 8.99 -0.81
N TYR A 137 6.42 7.83 -0.80
CA TYR A 137 5.78 6.53 -0.52
C TYR A 137 5.40 6.35 0.96
N MET A 138 6.15 6.97 1.87
CA MET A 138 5.93 6.87 3.32
C MET A 138 4.98 7.93 3.87
N ASP A 139 4.68 8.98 3.12
CA ASP A 139 3.76 10.04 3.55
C ASP A 139 2.28 9.64 3.37
N ASN A 140 1.72 9.05 4.43
CA ASN A 140 0.32 8.65 4.48
C ASN A 140 -0.66 9.84 4.47
N ASP A 141 -0.24 11.02 4.92
CA ASP A 141 -1.09 12.21 4.92
C ASP A 141 -1.20 12.80 3.52
N TYR A 142 -0.08 12.90 2.80
CA TYR A 142 -0.10 13.27 1.40
C TYR A 142 -0.81 12.21 0.54
N ARG A 143 -0.67 10.92 0.88
CA ARG A 143 -1.40 9.84 0.19
C ARG A 143 -2.92 10.05 0.20
N LYS A 144 -3.50 10.50 1.31
CA LYS A 144 -4.94 10.84 1.41
C LYS A 144 -5.34 11.99 0.49
N GLN A 145 -4.43 12.90 0.16
CA GLN A 145 -4.72 14.05 -0.69
C GLN A 145 -4.81 13.67 -2.16
N TRP A 146 -3.90 12.81 -2.65
CA TRP A 146 -3.82 12.51 -4.07
C TRP A 146 -4.45 11.16 -4.44
N ASP A 147 -4.44 10.13 -3.59
CA ASP A 147 -5.03 8.83 -3.89
C ASP A 147 -6.51 8.78 -3.47
N LYS A 148 -7.40 8.82 -4.48
CA LYS A 148 -8.86 8.81 -4.27
C LYS A 148 -9.36 7.49 -3.68
N THR A 149 -8.56 6.43 -3.72
CA THR A 149 -8.94 5.15 -3.11
C THR A 149 -8.71 5.15 -1.61
N VAL A 150 -7.79 5.97 -1.08
CA VAL A 150 -7.50 6.06 0.36
C VAL A 150 -8.42 7.10 0.98
N ILE A 151 -9.37 6.65 1.80
CA ILE A 151 -10.33 7.53 2.50
C ILE A 151 -9.74 8.04 3.80
N ASP A 152 -9.09 7.15 4.55
CA ASP A 152 -8.65 7.42 5.90
C ASP A 152 -7.41 6.60 6.21
N HIS A 153 -6.57 7.15 7.09
CA HIS A 153 -5.37 6.50 7.59
C HIS A 153 -5.10 6.99 9.01
N VAL A 154 -4.88 6.04 9.91
CA VAL A 154 -4.54 6.27 11.31
C VAL A 154 -3.33 5.42 11.67
N GLN A 155 -2.27 6.05 12.19
CA GLN A 155 -1.16 5.34 12.84
C GLN A 155 -1.66 4.78 14.18
N LEU A 156 -1.57 3.46 14.36
CA LEU A 156 -2.04 2.77 15.56
C LEU A 156 -0.93 2.57 16.58
N GLN A 157 0.28 2.28 16.11
CA GLN A 157 1.43 1.99 16.95
C GLN A 157 2.73 2.29 16.22
N MET A 158 3.74 2.78 16.96
CA MET A 158 5.10 2.94 16.47
C MET A 158 6.08 2.34 17.47
N ASN A 159 6.89 1.37 17.04
CA ASN A 159 7.95 0.81 17.86
C ASN A 159 9.28 1.48 17.50
N THR A 160 9.77 2.31 18.41
CA THR A 160 10.99 3.10 18.18
C THR A 160 12.28 2.27 18.21
N THR A 161 12.25 1.07 18.78
CA THR A 161 13.42 0.22 18.95
C THR A 161 13.75 -0.56 17.67
N ASN A 162 12.74 -1.08 16.98
CA ASN A 162 12.92 -1.87 15.75
C ASN A 162 12.44 -1.17 14.47
N GLY A 163 11.78 -0.01 14.59
CA GLY A 163 11.28 0.78 13.46
C GLY A 163 10.02 0.20 12.81
N ILE A 164 9.31 -0.71 13.50
CA ILE A 164 8.05 -1.27 13.04
C ILE A 164 6.94 -0.27 13.35
N GLU A 165 6.10 -0.01 12.34
CA GLU A 165 4.93 0.84 12.43
C GLU A 165 3.68 0.02 12.10
N ILE A 166 2.58 0.28 12.80
CA ILE A 166 1.28 -0.34 12.56
C ILE A 166 0.27 0.76 12.29
N GLY A 167 -0.51 0.60 11.23
CA GLY A 167 -1.54 1.56 10.83
C GLY A 167 -2.82 0.90 10.33
N CYS A 168 -3.91 1.66 10.43
CA CYS A 168 -5.21 1.31 9.87
C CYS A 168 -5.49 2.21 8.66
N THR A 169 -5.67 1.61 7.48
CA THR A 169 -6.03 2.33 6.26
C THR A 169 -7.40 1.88 5.76
N ILE A 170 -8.27 2.83 5.41
CA ILE A 170 -9.56 2.55 4.77
C ILE A 170 -9.46 2.88 3.30
N LYS A 171 -9.66 1.86 2.44
CA LYS A 171 -9.72 2.07 0.99
C LYS A 171 -11.13 1.85 0.44
N LYS A 172 -11.54 2.69 -0.50
CA LYS A 172 -12.77 2.52 -1.26
C LYS A 172 -12.47 2.44 -2.74
N PHE A 173 -12.83 1.30 -3.30
CA PHE A 173 -12.82 1.06 -4.72
C PHE A 173 -14.23 1.28 -5.28
N PRO A 174 -14.37 1.72 -6.55
CA PRO A 174 -15.66 1.86 -7.18
C PRO A 174 -16.49 0.56 -7.08
N LEU A 175 -17.79 0.70 -6.82
CA LEU A 175 -18.77 -0.39 -6.80
C LEU A 175 -18.55 -1.47 -5.73
N LEU A 176 -17.67 -1.23 -4.75
CA LEU A 176 -17.36 -2.22 -3.72
C LEU A 176 -17.43 -1.62 -2.32
N THR A 177 -17.75 -2.46 -1.33
CA THR A 177 -17.67 -2.10 0.09
C THR A 177 -16.25 -1.65 0.43
N PRO A 178 -16.06 -0.57 1.21
CA PRO A 178 -14.72 -0.14 1.59
C PRO A 178 -14.01 -1.24 2.39
N ARG A 179 -12.70 -1.35 2.16
CA ARG A 179 -11.82 -2.32 2.83
C ARG A 179 -11.06 -1.64 3.95
N GLU A 180 -10.89 -2.36 5.03
CA GLU A 180 -10.10 -1.96 6.18
C GLU A 180 -8.83 -2.80 6.24
N TYR A 181 -7.70 -2.12 6.22
CA TYR A 181 -6.37 -2.71 6.23
C TYR A 181 -5.69 -2.35 7.55
N VAL A 182 -5.45 -3.35 8.41
CA VAL A 182 -4.61 -3.20 9.60
C VAL A 182 -3.28 -3.87 9.31
N LEU A 183 -2.27 -3.04 9.03
CA LEU A 183 -0.99 -3.48 8.47
C LEU A 183 0.14 -3.06 9.38
N ALA A 184 1.13 -3.94 9.52
CA ALA A 184 2.43 -3.62 10.07
C ALA A 184 3.44 -3.49 8.94
N TRP A 185 4.33 -2.50 9.04
CA TRP A 185 5.43 -2.32 8.10
C TRP A 185 6.73 -1.97 8.79
N ARG A 186 7.81 -2.22 8.07
CA ARG A 186 9.16 -1.82 8.44
C ARG A 186 9.89 -1.33 7.20
N LEU A 187 10.78 -0.37 7.41
CA LEU A 187 11.62 0.22 6.38
C LEU A 187 13.08 -0.08 6.73
N TRP A 188 13.90 -0.38 5.72
CA TRP A 188 15.32 -0.63 5.82
C TRP A 188 16.07 0.21 4.78
N GLU A 189 17.31 0.56 5.10
CA GLU A 189 18.24 1.20 4.16
C GLU A 189 19.44 0.27 3.93
N GLY A 190 19.71 -0.01 2.66
CA GLY A 190 20.83 -0.80 2.17
C GLY A 190 21.97 0.07 1.64
N LYS A 191 22.82 -0.52 0.78
CA LYS A 191 23.90 0.21 0.10
C LYS A 191 23.36 1.20 -0.94
N ASP A 192 24.17 2.19 -1.26
CA ASP A 192 23.92 3.13 -2.36
C ASP A 192 22.56 3.81 -2.29
N ARG A 193 22.08 4.03 -1.05
CA ARG A 193 20.77 4.61 -0.73
C ARG A 193 19.61 3.82 -1.36
N THR A 194 19.75 2.50 -1.37
CA THR A 194 18.66 1.58 -1.69
C THR A 194 17.77 1.44 -0.46
N PHE A 195 16.47 1.64 -0.62
CA PHE A 195 15.49 1.51 0.46
C PHE A 195 14.60 0.31 0.23
N TYR A 196 14.26 -0.41 1.30
CA TYR A 196 13.34 -1.54 1.27
C TYR A 196 12.22 -1.30 2.26
N CYS A 197 10.98 -1.59 1.89
CA CYS A 197 9.88 -1.64 2.82
C CYS A 197 9.07 -2.91 2.63
N PHE A 198 8.67 -3.53 3.73
CA PHE A 198 7.80 -4.68 3.72
C PHE A 198 6.61 -4.45 4.64
N ILE A 199 5.45 -4.86 4.18
CA ILE A 199 4.14 -4.57 4.75
C ILE A 199 3.32 -5.88 4.75
N LYS A 200 2.74 -6.24 5.89
CA LYS A 200 1.79 -7.36 5.98
C LYS A 200 0.72 -7.13 7.03
N VAL A 201 -0.35 -7.94 6.98
CA VAL A 201 -1.38 -7.94 8.03
C VAL A 201 -0.79 -8.23 9.41
N THR A 202 -1.35 -7.61 10.45
CA THR A 202 -0.98 -7.93 11.83
C THR A 202 -1.48 -9.33 12.20
N ILE A 203 -0.70 -10.10 12.95
CA ILE A 203 -1.23 -11.31 13.59
C ILE A 203 -1.86 -10.86 14.90
N GLY A 204 -3.13 -11.20 15.14
CA GLY A 204 -3.83 -10.76 16.34
C GLY A 204 -3.15 -11.30 17.60
N MET A 205 -2.47 -10.43 18.34
CA MET A 205 -1.92 -10.76 19.65
C MET A 205 -2.91 -10.28 20.72
N ILE A 206 -3.83 -11.15 21.14
CA ILE A 206 -4.47 -10.94 22.44
C ILE A 206 -3.51 -11.48 23.49
N VAL A 207 -2.68 -10.61 24.06
CA VAL A 207 -2.13 -10.83 25.41
C VAL A 207 -3.22 -10.46 26.41
N GLY A 208 -4.20 -11.36 26.55
CA GLY A 208 -5.29 -11.24 27.48
C GLY A 208 -5.35 -12.48 28.34
N TRP A 209 -4.75 -12.44 29.54
CA TRP A 209 -5.16 -13.33 30.62
C TRP A 209 -6.58 -12.94 31.04
N SER A 210 -7.58 -13.43 30.33
CA SER A 210 -8.89 -13.60 30.95
C SER A 210 -8.80 -14.84 31.83
N SER A 211 -8.68 -14.60 33.13
CA SER A 211 -8.97 -15.58 34.18
C SER A 211 -10.41 -16.06 34.02
N LEU A 212 -10.64 -17.03 33.13
CA LEU A 212 -11.84 -17.83 33.14
C LEU A 212 -11.70 -18.79 34.33
N ARG A 213 -12.25 -18.39 35.48
CA ARG A 213 -12.59 -19.33 36.55
C ARG A 213 -13.60 -20.32 35.96
N PHE A 214 -13.12 -21.49 35.55
CA PHE A 214 -14.01 -22.62 35.34
C PHE A 214 -14.40 -23.16 36.70
N GLY A 215 -15.69 -23.03 37.03
CA GLY A 215 -16.29 -23.71 38.16
C GLY A 215 -16.05 -25.21 38.05
N VAL A 216 -15.50 -25.78 39.12
CA VAL A 216 -15.27 -27.22 39.26
C VAL A 216 -16.62 -27.92 39.31
N LEU A 217 -16.98 -28.61 38.23
CA LEU A 217 -17.95 -29.70 38.27
C LEU A 217 -17.15 -31.00 38.41
N THR A 218 -17.28 -31.59 39.58
CA THR A 218 -16.66 -32.85 39.98
C THR A 218 -17.22 -34.02 39.16
N SER A 219 -16.39 -34.69 38.36
CA SER A 219 -16.67 -36.08 37.96
C SER A 219 -15.40 -36.85 37.57
N LYS A 220 -15.08 -37.85 38.41
CA LYS A 220 -14.32 -39.10 38.24
C LYS A 220 -12.98 -39.14 37.47
N PRO A 221 -11.95 -39.82 38.00
CA PRO A 221 -10.66 -39.98 37.34
C PRO A 221 -10.69 -41.13 36.33
N GLY A 222 -10.41 -40.84 35.06
CA GLY A 222 -10.24 -41.87 34.04
C GLY A 222 -10.72 -41.46 32.66
N SER A 223 -9.98 -40.58 31.99
CA SER A 223 -9.76 -40.55 30.52
C SER A 223 -9.15 -39.21 30.11
N CYS A 224 -7.94 -39.25 29.56
CA CYS A 224 -7.37 -38.13 28.82
C CYS A 224 -8.25 -37.84 27.60
N LYS A 225 -8.85 -36.65 27.52
CA LYS A 225 -9.10 -35.90 26.27
C LYS A 225 -9.23 -34.40 26.60
N TYR A 226 -8.12 -33.66 26.57
CA TYR A 226 -8.19 -32.22 26.32
C TYR A 226 -8.22 -32.04 24.80
N PRO A 227 -9.32 -31.63 24.15
CA PRO A 227 -9.19 -30.95 22.88
C PRO A 227 -8.68 -29.55 23.21
N GLY A 228 -7.38 -29.34 23.08
CA GLY A 228 -6.83 -28.00 23.06
C GLY A 228 -7.40 -27.26 21.84
N PHE A 229 -8.44 -26.46 22.04
CA PHE A 229 -8.86 -25.48 21.04
C PHE A 229 -7.82 -24.36 21.03
N ILE A 230 -6.84 -24.48 20.14
CA ILE A 230 -6.06 -23.32 19.71
C ILE A 230 -7.04 -22.45 18.93
N THR A 231 -7.62 -21.45 19.58
CA THR A 231 -8.28 -20.36 18.86
C THR A 231 -7.18 -19.63 18.10
N LEU A 232 -6.97 -19.99 16.85
CA LEU A 232 -6.20 -19.20 15.90
C LEU A 232 -6.91 -17.84 15.82
N ILE A 233 -6.39 -16.84 16.54
CA ILE A 233 -6.87 -15.48 16.40
C ILE A 233 -6.64 -15.13 14.93
N PRO A 234 -7.69 -14.74 14.18
CA PRO A 234 -7.53 -14.42 12.78
C PRO A 234 -6.43 -13.36 12.61
N GLU A 235 -5.49 -13.66 11.72
CA GLU A 235 -4.45 -12.74 11.27
C GLU A 235 -5.11 -11.45 10.74
N CYS A 236 -5.29 -10.42 11.57
CA CYS A 236 -5.52 -9.00 11.20
C CYS A 236 -6.14 -8.15 12.34
N GLU A 237 -5.95 -8.48 13.63
CA GLU A 237 -6.53 -7.71 14.74
C GLU A 237 -5.52 -6.76 15.38
N HIS A 238 -6.02 -5.61 15.86
CA HIS A 238 -5.29 -4.67 16.72
C HIS A 238 -6.28 -4.06 17.73
N PRO A 239 -5.96 -3.98 19.04
CA PRO A 239 -6.91 -3.50 20.06
C PRO A 239 -7.49 -2.11 19.75
N SER A 240 -6.66 -1.20 19.22
CA SER A 240 -7.08 0.16 18.83
C SER A 240 -7.84 0.24 17.48
N ALA A 241 -8.05 -0.89 16.80
CA ALA A 241 -8.78 -0.95 15.52
C ALA A 241 -9.74 -2.16 15.48
N PRO A 242 -10.78 -2.20 16.33
CA PRO A 242 -11.77 -3.27 16.32
C PRO A 242 -12.54 -3.32 14.99
N ARG A 243 -13.02 -4.51 14.61
CA ARG A 243 -13.78 -4.69 13.36
C ARG A 243 -15.03 -3.81 13.31
N ARG A 244 -15.20 -3.13 12.18
CA ARG A 244 -16.37 -2.28 11.91
C ARG A 244 -17.23 -2.93 10.82
N LYS A 245 -18.51 -3.21 11.11
CA LYS A 245 -19.45 -3.88 10.18
C LYS A 245 -19.59 -3.21 8.81
N LYS A 246 -19.35 -1.90 8.72
CA LYS A 246 -19.39 -1.13 7.47
C LYS A 246 -18.21 -1.37 6.52
N TYR A 247 -17.17 -2.07 6.96
CA TYR A 247 -15.96 -2.34 6.19
C TYR A 247 -15.67 -3.83 6.11
N VAL A 248 -15.06 -4.24 4.99
CA VAL A 248 -14.52 -5.60 4.83
C VAL A 248 -13.07 -5.58 5.31
N ARG A 249 -12.76 -6.30 6.39
CA ARG A 249 -11.37 -6.44 6.90
C ARG A 249 -10.58 -7.36 5.98
N VAL A 250 -9.45 -6.88 5.49
CA VAL A 250 -8.54 -7.67 4.64
C VAL A 250 -7.74 -8.61 5.52
N GLY A 251 -7.93 -9.92 5.31
CA GLY A 251 -7.27 -10.98 6.09
C GLY A 251 -5.94 -11.43 5.52
N TYR A 252 -5.66 -11.16 4.24
CA TYR A 252 -4.38 -11.50 3.61
C TYR A 252 -3.83 -10.31 2.85
N PHE A 253 -2.64 -9.85 3.26
CA PHE A 253 -1.89 -8.80 2.59
C PHE A 253 -0.40 -9.03 2.84
N ARG A 254 0.38 -9.14 1.76
CA ARG A 254 1.84 -9.11 1.77
C ARG A 254 2.29 -8.27 0.60
N SER A 255 2.99 -7.18 0.89
CA SER A 255 3.52 -6.31 -0.15
C SER A 255 4.84 -5.71 0.32
N GLY A 256 5.73 -5.45 -0.61
CA GLY A 256 6.94 -4.72 -0.32
C GLY A 256 7.54 -4.12 -1.56
N TRP A 257 8.43 -3.17 -1.35
CA TRP A 257 9.09 -2.45 -2.42
C TRP A 257 10.57 -2.25 -2.13
N GLN A 258 11.33 -2.13 -3.21
CA GLN A 258 12.71 -1.67 -3.23
C GLN A 258 12.78 -0.41 -4.07
N ILE A 259 13.34 0.67 -3.52
CA ILE A 259 13.65 1.90 -4.24
C ILE A 259 15.17 2.01 -4.37
N ARG A 260 15.66 2.29 -5.57
CA ARG A 260 17.08 2.52 -5.85
C ARG A 260 17.25 3.59 -6.93
N LYS A 261 18.49 4.05 -7.11
CA LYS A 261 18.84 4.90 -8.25
C LYS A 261 18.54 4.15 -9.54
N GLY A 262 17.75 4.78 -10.42
CA GLY A 262 17.37 4.24 -11.71
C GLY A 262 18.46 4.46 -12.75
N ASN A 263 18.55 3.54 -13.72
CA ASN A 263 19.37 3.73 -14.90
C ASN A 263 18.60 4.58 -15.91
N ILE A 264 19.18 5.70 -16.33
CA ILE A 264 18.59 6.57 -17.36
C ILE A 264 18.52 5.77 -18.67
N SER A 265 17.37 5.76 -19.35
CA SER A 265 17.32 5.13 -20.68
C SER A 265 18.16 5.94 -21.66
N THR A 266 19.30 5.41 -22.08
CA THR A 266 20.19 6.03 -23.08
C THR A 266 19.77 5.72 -24.52
N GLN A 267 18.46 5.63 -24.80
CA GLN A 267 17.99 5.62 -26.19
C GLN A 267 18.12 7.05 -26.75
N GLY A 268 19.32 7.38 -27.24
CA GLY A 268 19.64 8.67 -27.87
C GLY A 268 21.02 9.25 -27.57
N ILE A 269 21.91 8.54 -26.87
CA ILE A 269 23.23 9.09 -26.50
C ILE A 269 24.35 8.09 -26.82
N GLU A 270 24.61 7.94 -28.10
CA GLU A 270 25.93 7.51 -28.58
C GLU A 270 26.83 8.72 -28.91
N SER A 271 26.29 9.94 -28.90
CA SER A 271 27.00 11.16 -29.32
C SER A 271 27.73 11.93 -28.21
N ILE A 272 27.50 11.63 -26.91
CA ILE A 272 28.14 12.37 -25.80
C ILE A 272 29.32 11.59 -25.16
N LYS A 273 29.53 10.30 -25.51
CA LYS A 273 30.70 9.54 -25.05
C LYS A 273 32.05 10.07 -25.57
N PHE A 274 32.05 11.02 -26.51
CA PHE A 274 33.25 11.60 -27.11
C PHE A 274 33.87 12.78 -26.35
N LEU A 275 33.21 13.31 -25.31
CA LEU A 275 33.78 14.39 -24.50
C LEU A 275 34.17 13.83 -23.12
N GLY A 276 35.43 13.37 -23.04
CA GLY A 276 36.00 12.68 -21.89
C GLY A 276 35.89 13.43 -20.56
N GLY A 277 34.84 13.13 -19.81
CA GLY A 277 34.67 13.49 -18.40
C GLY A 277 34.29 12.26 -17.59
N ASN A 278 34.97 12.06 -16.45
CA ASN A 278 34.73 11.00 -15.47
C ASN A 278 33.24 10.73 -15.22
N ASN A 279 32.90 9.47 -14.93
CA ASN A 279 31.59 8.90 -14.54
C ASN A 279 30.72 9.77 -13.61
N GLY A 280 30.21 10.88 -14.11
CA GLY A 280 29.38 11.83 -13.38
C GLY A 280 28.06 12.00 -14.12
N CYS A 281 26.96 11.71 -13.43
CA CYS A 281 25.61 12.11 -13.83
C CYS A 281 25.62 13.51 -14.44
N LEU A 282 25.10 13.64 -15.65
CA LEU A 282 24.76 14.95 -16.20
C LEU A 282 23.78 15.64 -15.23
N PRO A 283 24.01 16.91 -14.84
CA PRO A 283 23.07 17.65 -14.01
C PRO A 283 21.71 17.71 -14.72
N GLY A 284 20.65 17.25 -14.04
CA GLY A 284 19.28 17.21 -14.58
C GLY A 284 18.75 15.82 -15.01
N ARG A 285 19.44 14.72 -14.69
CA ARG A 285 18.96 13.35 -15.01
C ARG A 285 19.00 12.39 -13.82
N ASP A 286 18.49 12.79 -12.67
CA ASP A 286 18.24 11.80 -11.62
C ASP A 286 17.01 10.97 -12.01
N ALA A 287 17.09 9.66 -11.83
CA ALA A 287 15.96 8.77 -11.98
C ALA A 287 15.92 7.82 -10.79
N SER A 288 14.72 7.40 -10.43
CA SER A 288 14.52 6.41 -9.38
C SER A 288 13.70 5.25 -9.90
N GLU A 289 14.19 4.05 -9.64
CA GLU A 289 13.48 2.81 -9.91
C GLU A 289 12.84 2.31 -8.62
N ILE A 290 11.56 1.97 -8.69
CA ILE A 290 10.88 1.20 -7.66
C ILE A 290 10.41 -0.14 -8.21
N ARG A 291 10.85 -1.22 -7.56
CA ARG A 291 10.38 -2.58 -7.80
C ARG A 291 9.45 -2.97 -6.67
N MET A 292 8.32 -3.60 -6.98
CA MET A 292 7.29 -3.93 -6.00
C MET A 292 6.82 -5.37 -6.16
N PHE A 293 6.73 -6.07 -5.03
CA PHE A 293 6.00 -7.32 -4.85
C PHE A 293 4.66 -7.02 -4.16
N HIS A 294 3.58 -7.64 -4.63
CA HIS A 294 2.26 -7.46 -4.04
C HIS A 294 1.41 -8.72 -4.15
N GLN A 295 0.79 -9.12 -3.05
CA GLN A 295 -0.17 -10.21 -2.96
C GLN A 295 -1.21 -9.88 -1.88
N GLU A 296 -2.48 -9.79 -2.26
CA GLU A 296 -3.57 -9.53 -1.31
C GLU A 296 -4.83 -10.34 -1.66
N ASP A 297 -5.63 -10.64 -0.65
CA ASP A 297 -7.02 -11.08 -0.83
C ASP A 297 -7.97 -9.95 -0.42
N ALA A 298 -8.40 -9.17 -1.42
CA ALA A 298 -9.36 -8.09 -1.23
C ALA A 298 -10.83 -8.56 -1.28
N GLY A 299 -11.07 -9.87 -1.30
CA GLY A 299 -12.39 -10.47 -1.48
C GLY A 299 -12.96 -10.26 -2.87
N LEU A 300 -12.09 -10.17 -3.88
CA LEU A 300 -12.46 -9.99 -5.28
C LEU A 300 -12.24 -11.28 -6.06
N ASN A 301 -13.12 -11.55 -7.02
CA ASN A 301 -12.87 -12.59 -8.00
C ASN A 301 -11.54 -12.30 -8.73
N VAL A 302 -10.70 -13.32 -8.84
CA VAL A 302 -9.34 -13.23 -9.39
C VAL A 302 -9.30 -12.61 -10.79
N GLU A 303 -10.20 -13.02 -11.67
CA GLU A 303 -10.26 -12.50 -13.04
C GLU A 303 -10.71 -11.04 -13.07
N MET A 304 -11.65 -10.67 -12.19
CA MET A 304 -12.09 -9.29 -12.03
C MET A 304 -10.98 -8.41 -11.44
N ALA A 305 -10.22 -8.91 -10.47
CA ALA A 305 -9.08 -8.20 -9.90
C ALA A 305 -7.99 -7.96 -10.97
N LYS A 306 -7.65 -9.01 -11.74
CA LYS A 306 -6.70 -8.91 -12.86
C LYS A 306 -7.16 -7.92 -13.92
N LEU A 307 -8.43 -7.99 -14.32
CA LEU A 307 -9.01 -7.08 -15.32
C LEU A 307 -9.04 -5.63 -14.84
N ALA A 308 -9.49 -5.40 -13.60
CA ALA A 308 -9.53 -4.06 -13.00
C ALA A 308 -8.13 -3.46 -12.88
N PHE A 309 -7.15 -4.26 -12.46
CA PHE A 309 -5.75 -3.87 -12.41
C PHE A 309 -5.22 -3.53 -13.81
N ALA A 310 -5.36 -4.44 -14.79
CA ALA A 310 -4.87 -4.23 -16.15
C ALA A 310 -5.44 -2.96 -16.82
N LYS A 311 -6.73 -2.68 -16.60
CA LYS A 311 -7.40 -1.49 -17.16
C LYS A 311 -7.07 -0.19 -16.41
N GLY A 312 -6.86 -0.25 -15.10
CA GLY A 312 -6.73 0.92 -14.25
C GLY A 312 -5.28 1.36 -13.96
N ILE A 313 -4.33 0.42 -13.94
CA ILE A 313 -3.01 0.65 -13.34
C ILE A 313 -2.21 1.74 -14.05
N TRP A 314 -2.26 1.82 -15.38
CA TRP A 314 -1.53 2.85 -16.11
C TRP A 314 -1.99 4.26 -15.73
N SER A 315 -3.31 4.48 -15.68
CA SER A 315 -3.88 5.77 -15.27
C SER A 315 -3.51 6.10 -13.83
N TYR A 316 -3.53 5.11 -12.94
CA TYR A 316 -3.09 5.26 -11.56
C TYR A 316 -1.61 5.66 -11.45
N VAL A 317 -0.72 5.02 -12.21
CA VAL A 317 0.72 5.31 -12.20
C VAL A 317 1.01 6.70 -12.81
N CYS A 318 0.33 7.11 -13.88
CA CYS A 318 0.42 8.48 -14.38
C CYS A 318 -0.05 9.52 -13.35
N LYS A 319 -1.11 9.22 -12.60
CA LYS A 319 -1.59 10.09 -11.51
C LYS A 319 -0.58 10.17 -10.36
N MET A 320 0.07 9.04 -10.05
CA MET A 320 1.12 8.96 -9.04
C MET A 320 2.36 9.77 -9.44
N ASP A 321 2.80 9.72 -10.70
CA ASP A 321 3.88 10.57 -11.22
C ASP A 321 3.54 12.06 -11.07
N ASN A 322 2.32 12.47 -11.44
CA ASN A 322 1.87 13.85 -11.23
C ASN A 322 1.88 14.26 -9.75
N ALA A 323 1.49 13.34 -8.85
CA ALA A 323 1.50 13.60 -7.41
C ALA A 323 2.93 13.72 -6.86
N LEU A 324 3.86 12.88 -7.34
CA LEU A 324 5.27 12.94 -6.98
C LEU A 324 5.93 14.26 -7.43
N ARG A 325 5.64 14.72 -8.65
CA ARG A 325 6.14 16.02 -9.15
C ARG A 325 5.65 17.20 -8.30
N LYS A 326 4.40 17.14 -7.86
CA LYS A 326 3.86 18.15 -6.93
C LYS A 326 4.49 18.05 -5.55
N TYR A 327 4.70 16.84 -5.04
CA TYR A 327 5.37 16.58 -3.77
C TYR A 327 6.78 17.19 -3.73
N ALA A 328 7.54 17.05 -4.82
CA ALA A 328 8.86 17.65 -4.96
C ALA A 328 8.87 19.18 -4.83
N GLY A 329 7.78 19.85 -5.20
CA GLY A 329 7.62 21.30 -5.09
C GLY A 329 7.11 21.77 -3.73
N ILE A 330 6.68 20.87 -2.85
CA ILE A 330 6.30 21.21 -1.48
C ILE A 330 7.59 21.33 -0.69
N SER A 331 7.94 22.54 -0.25
CA SER A 331 8.97 22.72 0.77
C SER A 331 8.50 22.03 2.04
N HIS A 332 9.05 20.86 2.35
CA HIS A 332 8.76 20.10 3.55
C HIS A 332 9.63 20.61 4.70
N PRO A 333 9.14 21.47 5.62
CA PRO A 333 9.69 21.45 6.96
C PRO A 333 9.38 20.06 7.54
N LEU A 334 10.41 19.40 8.08
CA LEU A 334 10.29 18.16 8.85
C LEU A 334 9.43 18.40 10.11
N THR A 335 8.12 18.53 9.93
CA THR A 335 7.16 18.84 11.00
C THR A 335 5.86 18.09 10.74
N SER A 336 5.96 16.77 10.58
CA SER A 336 4.87 15.91 11.05
C SER A 336 5.10 15.69 12.55
N PRO A 337 4.13 16.02 13.43
CA PRO A 337 4.32 15.90 14.88
C PRO A 337 4.39 14.45 15.37
N SER A 338 4.13 13.45 14.52
CA SER A 338 4.25 12.02 14.83
C SER A 338 5.58 11.44 14.35
N VAL A 339 6.21 10.64 15.21
CA VAL A 339 7.37 9.82 14.84
C VAL A 339 6.91 8.73 13.87
N SER A 340 7.49 8.67 12.67
CA SER A 340 7.23 7.60 11.68
C SER A 340 8.46 6.73 11.44
N SER A 341 8.29 5.60 10.76
CA SER A 341 9.43 4.73 10.40
C SER A 341 10.47 5.45 9.52
N SER A 342 10.06 6.39 8.66
CA SER A 342 10.99 7.17 7.83
C SER A 342 11.85 8.12 8.66
N THR A 343 11.29 8.72 9.72
CA THR A 343 12.04 9.61 10.63
C THR A 343 13.04 8.84 11.52
N LEU A 344 12.77 7.58 11.86
CA LEU A 344 13.67 6.78 12.70
C LEU A 344 14.88 6.22 11.95
N ILE A 345 14.72 5.88 10.67
CA ILE A 345 15.87 5.48 9.84
C ILE A 345 16.89 6.61 9.74
N GLN A 346 16.43 7.85 9.73
CA GLN A 346 17.30 9.02 9.76
C GLN A 346 18.04 9.19 11.11
N LYS A 347 17.62 8.51 12.19
CA LYS A 347 18.07 8.79 13.57
C LYS A 347 18.85 7.69 14.30
N SER A 348 18.94 6.42 13.87
CA SER A 348 19.81 5.47 14.61
C SER A 348 20.36 4.24 13.84
N LYS A 349 21.69 4.05 13.99
CA LYS A 349 22.51 2.84 13.77
C LYS A 349 22.50 2.18 12.37
N MET A 350 22.84 2.95 11.34
CA MET A 350 23.15 2.46 9.97
C MET A 350 24.24 1.38 9.86
N LYS A 351 25.16 1.24 10.82
CA LYS A 351 26.29 0.29 10.68
C LYS A 351 25.84 -1.18 10.74
N GLN A 352 24.92 -1.55 11.64
CA GLN A 352 24.48 -2.95 11.77
C GLN A 352 23.51 -3.37 10.67
N LEU A 353 22.60 -2.48 10.21
CA LEU A 353 21.70 -2.77 9.08
C LEU A 353 22.48 -3.01 7.78
N LYS A 354 23.52 -2.21 7.51
CA LYS A 354 24.35 -2.34 6.31
C LYS A 354 25.07 -3.69 6.27
N THR A 355 25.70 -4.11 7.37
CA THR A 355 26.36 -5.43 7.48
C THR A 355 25.35 -6.58 7.39
N ARG A 356 24.11 -6.39 7.86
CA ARG A 356 23.07 -7.43 7.83
C ARG A 356 22.46 -7.65 6.44
N VAL A 357 22.21 -6.57 5.71
CA VAL A 357 21.81 -6.64 4.29
C VAL A 357 22.92 -7.26 3.44
N GLU A 358 24.19 -6.92 3.72
CA GLU A 358 25.35 -7.56 3.08
C GLU A 358 25.37 -9.06 3.31
N HIS A 359 25.21 -9.53 4.54
CA HIS A 359 25.19 -10.97 4.83
C HIS A 359 24.07 -11.70 4.09
N LEU A 360 22.86 -11.12 4.04
CA LEU A 360 21.72 -11.69 3.30
C LEU A 360 21.94 -11.68 1.77
N SER A 361 22.75 -10.74 1.26
CA SER A 361 23.13 -10.67 -0.16
C SER A 361 24.29 -11.61 -0.50
N MET A 362 25.27 -11.77 0.39
CA MET A 362 26.49 -12.57 0.20
C MET A 362 26.29 -14.07 0.43
N SER A 363 25.31 -14.45 1.25
CA SER A 363 24.91 -15.87 1.36
C SER A 363 24.33 -16.44 0.05
N ASN A 364 24.14 -15.60 -0.98
CA ASN A 364 23.59 -15.99 -2.28
C ASN A 364 24.65 -16.15 -3.39
N THR A 365 25.95 -15.94 -3.11
CA THR A 365 27.04 -16.08 -4.10
C THR A 365 27.82 -17.40 -4.01
N HIS A 366 27.45 -18.30 -3.10
CA HIS A 366 28.01 -19.65 -3.01
C HIS A 366 26.92 -20.68 -2.81
N THR A 367 26.33 -21.14 -3.91
CA THR A 367 25.72 -22.47 -4.10
C THR A 367 25.66 -22.75 -5.58
#